data_AF-H3H0C2-F1
#
_entry.id   AF-H3H0C2-F1
#
_cell.length_a   1.000
_cell.length_b   1.000
_cell.length_c   1.000
_cell.angle_alpha   90.00
_cell.angle_beta   90.00
_cell.angle_gamma   90.00
#
_symmetry.space_group_name_H-M   'P 1'
#
loop_
_entity.id
_entity.type
_entity.pdbx_description
1 polymer ?
#
loop_
_entity_poly.entity_id
_entity_poly.type
_entity_poly.pdbx_seq_one_letter_code
_entity_poly.pdbx_strand_id
1 'polypeptide(L)'
;MHSPQLVSFAAGNGPKPSIAYDMEEMFDSTCYERQFLPRVRRLGVGASDLRLTELDFTGVYLDGVHCQRTTRGNLKAEEALRTVVKETMVEKHKMKQRPSVMEVVSDLSAIKEKLNKSKVNESEDDDDVVERLRLDALFYTVQTVETVSSKTAQKVAVKTEVKTTLCFESLVTEPDDVDWRVVRMDKLGRLLSRKEVN
;
A
#
# COMPACT_ATOMS: atom_id res chain seq x y z
N MET A 1 11.41 -2.30 -1.65
CA MET A 1 11.26 -1.03 -0.91
C MET A 1 12.56 -0.24 -0.79
N HIS A 2 13.68 -0.82 -0.34
CA HIS A 2 14.94 -0.09 -0.06
C HIS A 2 15.79 0.26 -1.31
N SER A 3 15.19 0.37 -2.50
CA SER A 3 15.92 0.76 -3.70
C SER A 3 16.08 2.29 -3.74
N PRO A 4 17.29 2.84 -3.92
CA PRO A 4 17.51 4.29 -3.98
C PRO A 4 16.65 4.97 -5.06
N GLN A 5 16.52 4.35 -6.23
CA GLN A 5 15.70 4.87 -7.34
C GLN A 5 14.22 4.94 -6.96
N LEU A 6 13.72 3.89 -6.30
CA LEU A 6 12.33 3.83 -5.86
C LEU A 6 12.04 4.85 -4.75
N VAL A 7 13.00 5.05 -3.84
CA VAL A 7 12.92 6.07 -2.78
C VAL A 7 12.93 7.48 -3.38
N SER A 8 13.80 7.75 -4.35
CA SER A 8 13.86 9.03 -5.05
C SER A 8 12.55 9.34 -5.78
N PHE A 9 12.01 8.37 -6.53
CA PHE A 9 10.71 8.47 -7.18
C PHE A 9 9.58 8.74 -6.19
N ALA A 10 9.49 7.96 -5.10
CA ALA A 10 8.45 8.14 -4.07
C ALA A 10 8.55 9.49 -3.34
N ALA A 11 9.74 10.10 -3.32
CA ALA A 11 9.96 11.46 -2.80
C ALA A 11 9.64 12.57 -3.81
N GLY A 12 9.41 12.25 -5.08
CA GLY A 12 9.18 13.21 -6.16
C GLY A 12 10.47 13.80 -6.76
N ASN A 13 11.62 13.18 -6.51
CA ASN A 13 12.94 13.69 -6.90
C ASN A 13 13.50 13.03 -8.17
N GLY A 14 12.76 12.14 -8.81
CA GLY A 14 13.22 11.42 -9.99
C GLY A 14 12.09 10.78 -10.79
N PRO A 15 12.39 10.30 -12.01
CA PRO A 15 11.43 9.61 -12.85
C PRO A 15 11.02 8.27 -12.24
N LYS A 16 9.91 7.70 -12.72
CA LYS A 16 9.43 6.37 -12.32
C LYS A 16 10.40 5.28 -12.81
N PRO A 17 11.07 4.52 -11.92
CA PRO A 17 11.97 3.45 -12.32
C PRO A 17 11.19 2.18 -12.71
N SER A 18 11.81 1.23 -13.41
CA SER A 18 11.20 -0.06 -13.79
C SER A 18 10.55 -0.78 -12.61
N ILE A 19 11.25 -0.88 -11.48
CA ILE A 19 10.73 -1.49 -10.25
C ILE A 19 9.45 -0.83 -9.73
N ALA A 20 9.20 0.44 -10.04
CA ALA A 20 7.96 1.11 -9.65
C ALA A 20 6.78 0.75 -10.57
N TYR A 21 7.02 0.27 -11.79
CA TYR A 21 5.97 -0.32 -12.63
C TYR A 21 5.60 -1.70 -12.10
N ASP A 22 6.59 -2.56 -11.85
CA ASP A 22 6.35 -3.89 -11.28
C ASP A 22 5.59 -3.81 -9.95
N MET A 23 5.99 -2.90 -9.06
CA MET A 23 5.32 -2.70 -7.76
C MET A 23 3.92 -2.08 -7.90
N GLU A 24 3.64 -1.33 -8.97
CA GLU A 24 2.29 -0.79 -9.20
C GLU A 24 1.36 -1.87 -9.74
N GLU A 25 1.85 -2.78 -10.59
CA GLU A 25 1.10 -3.91 -11.12
C GLU A 25 0.73 -4.92 -10.00
N MET A 26 1.66 -5.17 -9.08
CA MET A 26 1.43 -6.10 -7.96
C MET A 26 0.41 -5.60 -6.92
N PHE A 27 0.09 -4.31 -6.89
CA PHE A 27 -0.74 -3.70 -5.85
C PHE A 27 -2.05 -3.20 -6.45
N ASP A 28 -3.11 -3.22 -5.65
CA ASP A 28 -4.26 -2.36 -5.94
C ASP A 28 -3.81 -0.90 -5.93
N SER A 29 -4.32 -0.10 -6.86
CA SER A 29 -3.95 1.30 -7.05
C SER A 29 -4.05 2.12 -5.76
N THR A 30 -5.08 1.86 -4.94
CA THR A 30 -5.28 2.57 -3.67
C THR A 30 -4.24 2.14 -2.64
N CYS A 31 -3.91 0.85 -2.57
CA CYS A 31 -2.88 0.34 -1.68
C CYS A 31 -1.48 0.85 -2.08
N TYR A 32 -1.18 0.84 -3.38
CA TYR A 32 0.08 1.34 -3.92
C TYR A 32 0.31 2.81 -3.52
N GLU A 33 -0.65 3.68 -3.81
CA GLU A 33 -0.53 5.12 -3.55
C GLU A 33 -0.59 5.49 -2.06
N ARG A 34 -1.43 4.82 -1.26
CA ARG A 34 -1.70 5.22 0.14
C ARG A 34 -0.85 4.51 1.17
N GLN A 35 -0.43 3.29 0.88
CA GLN A 35 0.21 2.43 1.87
C GLN A 35 1.66 2.15 1.50
N PHE A 36 1.93 1.81 0.24
CA PHE A 36 3.27 1.46 -0.22
C PHE A 36 4.16 2.69 -0.43
N LEU A 37 3.81 3.60 -1.35
CA LEU A 37 4.64 4.77 -1.68
C LEU A 37 4.97 5.65 -0.47
N PRO A 38 4.02 5.97 0.45
CA PRO A 38 4.34 6.77 1.63
C PRO A 38 5.29 6.08 2.61
N ARG A 39 5.29 4.73 2.67
CA ARG A 39 6.26 3.98 3.45
C ARG A 39 7.65 4.03 2.79
N VAL A 40 7.72 3.84 1.47
CA VAL A 40 8.97 3.97 0.70
C VAL A 40 9.58 5.38 0.87
N ARG A 41 8.76 6.43 0.68
CA ARG A 41 9.20 7.83 0.84
C ARG A 41 9.81 8.08 2.22
N ARG A 42 9.20 7.53 3.28
CA ARG A 42 9.69 7.69 4.66
C ARG A 42 11.06 7.06 4.90
N LEU A 43 11.44 6.03 4.15
CA LEU A 43 12.77 5.41 4.27
C LEU A 43 13.89 6.38 3.86
N GLY A 44 13.65 7.27 2.90
CA GLY A 44 14.64 8.24 2.44
C GLY A 44 14.73 9.53 3.27
N VAL A 45 13.86 9.72 4.26
CA VAL A 45 13.82 10.98 5.02
C VAL A 45 15.10 11.13 5.84
N GLY A 46 15.89 12.15 5.51
CA GLY A 46 17.15 12.46 6.22
C GLY A 46 18.33 11.57 5.84
N ALA A 47 18.17 10.71 4.84
CA ALA A 47 19.25 9.89 4.28
C ALA A 47 19.64 10.40 2.88
N SER A 48 20.94 10.53 2.63
CA SER A 48 21.48 10.79 1.27
C SER A 48 21.65 9.50 0.47
N ASP A 49 21.92 8.39 1.16
CA ASP A 49 22.00 7.05 0.58
C ASP A 49 21.39 6.02 1.53
N LEU A 50 20.83 4.97 0.97
CA LEU A 50 20.15 3.90 1.70
C LEU A 50 20.31 2.58 0.93
N ARG A 51 20.83 1.56 1.63
CA ARG A 51 21.07 0.23 1.06
C ARG A 51 20.64 -0.85 2.02
N LEU A 52 19.79 -1.76 1.56
CA LEU A 52 19.54 -3.03 2.25
C LEU A 52 20.76 -3.94 2.05
N THR A 53 21.41 -4.34 3.14
CA THR A 53 22.61 -5.19 3.12
C THR A 53 22.32 -6.63 3.54
N GLU A 54 21.36 -6.84 4.44
CA GLU A 54 20.94 -8.16 4.89
C GLU A 54 19.41 -8.23 4.98
N LEU A 55 18.84 -9.36 4.60
CA LEU A 55 17.42 -9.66 4.74
C LEU A 55 17.26 -11.16 5.02
N ASP A 56 16.79 -11.47 6.22
CA ASP A 56 16.46 -12.83 6.64
C ASP A 56 14.95 -12.93 6.83
N PHE A 57 14.34 -14.00 6.31
CA PHE A 57 12.96 -14.36 6.63
C PHE A 57 12.98 -15.32 7.82
N THR A 58 12.41 -14.90 8.94
CA THR A 58 12.31 -15.72 10.16
C THR A 58 10.96 -16.45 10.25
N GLY A 59 9.98 -16.08 9.43
CA GLY A 59 8.73 -16.80 9.29
C GLY A 59 7.85 -16.23 8.20
N VAL A 60 7.10 -17.12 7.55
CA VAL A 60 6.04 -16.79 6.58
C VAL A 60 4.84 -17.63 6.95
N TYR A 61 3.72 -16.97 7.25
CA TYR A 61 2.50 -17.59 7.72
C TYR A 61 1.33 -17.15 6.86
N LEU A 62 0.41 -18.08 6.60
CA LEU A 62 -0.91 -17.75 6.08
C LEU A 62 -1.84 -17.60 7.27
N ASP A 63 -2.35 -16.39 7.48
CA ASP A 63 -3.21 -16.03 8.61
C ASP A 63 -4.68 -16.38 8.32
N GLY A 64 -5.07 -16.35 7.04
CA GLY A 64 -6.42 -16.74 6.62
C GLY A 64 -6.61 -16.81 5.11
N VAL A 65 -7.55 -17.66 4.70
CA VAL A 65 -8.09 -17.72 3.34
C VAL A 65 -9.59 -17.42 3.43
N HIS A 66 -10.05 -16.42 2.71
CA HIS A 66 -11.46 -16.07 2.61
C HIS A 66 -11.93 -16.17 1.17
N CYS A 67 -12.99 -16.93 0.92
CA CYS A 67 -13.69 -16.95 -0.35
C CYS A 67 -15.09 -16.36 -0.14
N GLN A 68 -15.45 -15.37 -0.94
CA GLN A 68 -16.76 -14.73 -0.92
C GLN A 68 -17.33 -14.68 -2.33
N ARG A 69 -18.53 -15.24 -2.52
CA ARG A 69 -19.32 -14.99 -3.72
C ARG A 69 -19.97 -13.61 -3.64
N THR A 70 -19.79 -12.81 -4.67
CA THR A 70 -20.38 -11.48 -4.81
C THR A 70 -20.83 -11.28 -6.25
N THR A 71 -21.64 -10.25 -6.52
CA THR A 71 -22.01 -9.89 -7.89
C THR A 71 -21.06 -8.82 -8.45
N ARG A 72 -20.96 -8.73 -9.78
CA ARG A 72 -20.21 -7.66 -10.45
C ARG A 72 -20.76 -6.27 -10.10
N GLY A 73 -22.08 -6.12 -9.97
CA GLY A 73 -22.68 -4.86 -9.53
C GLY A 73 -22.18 -4.42 -8.15
N ASN A 74 -22.05 -5.35 -7.20
CA ASN A 74 -21.51 -5.06 -5.88
C ASN A 74 -20.03 -4.66 -5.93
N LEU A 75 -19.23 -5.31 -6.78
CA LEU A 75 -17.81 -4.95 -6.97
C LEU A 75 -17.66 -3.54 -7.57
N LYS A 76 -18.44 -3.21 -8.61
CA LYS A 76 -18.48 -1.86 -9.20
C LYS A 76 -18.87 -0.80 -8.16
N ALA A 77 -19.84 -1.11 -7.30
CA ALA A 77 -20.24 -0.21 -6.21
C ALA A 77 -19.11 -0.01 -5.18
N GLU A 78 -18.38 -1.07 -4.80
CA GLU A 78 -17.20 -0.96 -3.94
C GLU A 78 -16.09 -0.12 -4.59
N GLU A 79 -15.81 -0.32 -5.88
CA GLU A 79 -14.80 0.44 -6.63
C GLU A 79 -15.16 1.91 -6.77
N ALA A 80 -16.43 2.22 -7.05
CA ALA A 80 -16.94 3.58 -7.07
C ALA A 80 -16.74 4.26 -5.70
N LEU A 81 -17.07 3.55 -4.61
CA LEU A 81 -16.83 4.05 -3.26
C LEU A 81 -15.34 4.32 -3.00
N ARG A 82 -14.45 3.41 -3.41
CA ARG A 82 -12.99 3.60 -3.26
C ARG A 82 -12.50 4.81 -4.06
N THR A 83 -13.01 5.02 -5.25
CA THR A 83 -12.66 6.16 -6.12
C THR A 83 -13.12 7.48 -5.50
N VAL A 84 -14.35 7.55 -5.01
CA VAL A 84 -14.86 8.74 -4.30
C VAL A 84 -14.02 9.04 -3.06
N VAL A 85 -13.65 8.01 -2.30
CA VAL A 85 -12.76 8.12 -1.14
C VAL A 85 -11.35 8.56 -1.57
N LYS A 86 -10.86 8.14 -2.74
CA LYS A 86 -9.60 8.59 -3.34
C LYS A 86 -9.61 10.09 -3.59
N GLU A 87 -10.61 10.57 -4.32
CA GLU A 87 -10.76 11.98 -4.69
C GLU A 87 -10.90 12.91 -3.48
N THR A 88 -11.79 12.57 -2.54
CA THR A 88 -11.99 13.37 -1.32
C THR A 88 -10.72 13.51 -0.49
N MET A 89 -9.88 12.48 -0.44
CA MET A 89 -8.61 12.57 0.29
C MET A 89 -7.53 13.35 -0.47
N VAL A 90 -7.52 13.31 -1.81
CA VAL A 90 -6.62 14.15 -2.64
C VAL A 90 -6.95 15.63 -2.44
N GLU A 91 -8.24 15.99 -2.44
CA GLU A 91 -8.72 17.34 -2.11
C GLU A 91 -8.21 17.77 -0.72
N LYS A 92 -8.27 16.88 0.29
CA LYS A 92 -7.77 17.17 1.64
C LYS A 92 -6.26 17.28 1.77
N HIS A 93 -5.49 16.45 1.06
CA HIS A 93 -4.02 16.55 1.08
C HIS A 93 -3.53 17.89 0.51
N LYS A 94 -4.27 18.50 -0.43
CA LYS A 94 -4.00 19.86 -0.90
C LYS A 94 -4.27 20.92 0.19
N MET A 95 -5.17 20.64 1.14
CA MET A 95 -5.57 21.58 2.20
C MET A 95 -4.72 21.52 3.49
N LYS A 96 -3.75 20.59 3.65
CA LYS A 96 -2.82 20.50 4.80
C LYS A 96 -3.46 20.62 6.21
N GLN A 97 -4.65 20.05 6.45
CA GLN A 97 -5.26 20.06 7.79
C GLN A 97 -5.29 18.66 8.44
N ARG A 98 -5.06 18.63 9.77
CA ARG A 98 -5.30 17.43 10.59
C ARG A 98 -6.81 17.30 10.82
N PRO A 99 -7.42 16.14 10.54
CA PRO A 99 -8.87 16.02 10.59
C PRO A 99 -9.42 16.09 12.01
N SER A 100 -10.40 16.96 12.23
CA SER A 100 -11.27 16.99 13.42
C SER A 100 -12.39 15.95 13.29
N VAL A 101 -12.93 15.45 14.41
CA VAL A 101 -14.06 14.49 14.44
C VAL A 101 -15.28 15.00 13.65
N MET A 102 -15.51 16.32 13.67
CA MET A 102 -16.61 16.95 12.94
C MET A 102 -16.38 16.98 11.42
N GLU A 103 -15.11 17.02 10.98
CA GLU A 103 -14.77 16.90 9.56
C GLU A 103 -14.96 15.48 9.05
N VAL A 104 -14.72 14.45 9.88
CA VAL A 104 -14.93 13.05 9.49
C VAL A 104 -16.41 12.75 9.23
N VAL A 105 -17.32 13.34 10.01
CA VAL A 105 -18.77 13.21 9.80
C VAL A 105 -19.21 13.94 8.53
N SER A 106 -18.70 15.16 8.32
CA SER A 106 -18.94 15.92 7.08
C SER A 106 -18.39 15.19 5.85
N ASP A 107 -17.23 14.52 5.96
CA ASP A 107 -16.64 13.71 4.89
C ASP A 107 -17.53 12.53 4.52
N LEU A 108 -18.07 11.83 5.51
CA LEU A 108 -18.99 10.71 5.25
C LEU A 108 -20.24 11.18 4.52
N SER A 109 -20.76 12.38 4.85
CA SER A 109 -21.88 12.97 4.13
C SER A 109 -21.51 13.38 2.69
N ALA A 110 -20.34 13.97 2.48
CA ALA A 110 -19.84 14.36 1.16
C ALA A 110 -19.53 13.14 0.27
N ILE A 111 -18.96 12.07 0.84
CA ILE A 111 -18.73 10.79 0.17
C ILE A 111 -20.07 10.17 -0.24
N LYS A 112 -21.06 10.17 0.65
CA LYS A 112 -22.41 9.66 0.36
C LYS A 112 -23.09 10.46 -0.76
N GLU A 113 -22.92 11.78 -0.77
CA GLU A 113 -23.48 12.64 -1.82
C GLU A 113 -22.77 12.43 -3.18
N LYS A 114 -21.44 12.33 -3.20
CA LYS A 114 -20.65 12.04 -4.40
C LYS A 114 -20.97 10.65 -4.97
N LEU A 115 -21.14 9.65 -4.10
CA LEU A 115 -21.56 8.30 -4.50
C LEU A 115 -22.97 8.27 -5.09
N ASN A 116 -23.91 9.00 -4.49
CA ASN A 116 -25.27 9.12 -5.03
C ASN A 116 -25.32 9.84 -6.39
N LYS A 117 -24.38 10.75 -6.65
CA LYS A 117 -24.21 11.41 -7.95
C LYS A 117 -23.53 10.52 -8.98
N SER A 118 -22.66 9.60 -8.54
CA SER A 118 -21.93 8.67 -9.42
C SER A 118 -22.71 7.39 -9.73
N LYS A 119 -24.05 7.39 -9.60
CA LYS A 119 -24.93 6.22 -9.83
C LYS A 119 -24.36 5.37 -10.96
N VAL A 120 -23.85 4.20 -10.60
CA VAL A 120 -23.42 3.18 -11.55
C VAL A 120 -24.70 2.77 -12.27
N ASN A 121 -24.77 3.03 -13.58
CA ASN A 121 -25.91 2.60 -14.38
C ASN A 121 -25.98 1.08 -14.29
N GLU A 122 -27.13 0.55 -13.90
CA GLU A 122 -27.37 -0.89 -13.90
C GLU A 122 -27.15 -1.42 -15.33
N SER A 123 -26.25 -2.39 -15.45
CA SER A 123 -25.92 -3.08 -16.69
C SER A 123 -26.36 -4.54 -16.61
N GLU A 124 -26.60 -5.18 -17.76
CA GLU A 124 -27.05 -6.58 -17.82
C GLU A 124 -26.09 -7.53 -17.09
N ASP A 125 -24.81 -7.21 -17.03
CA ASP A 125 -23.76 -8.02 -16.37
C ASP A 125 -23.71 -7.83 -14.84
N ASP A 126 -24.55 -6.99 -14.23
CA ASP A 126 -24.44 -6.68 -12.79
C ASP A 126 -24.85 -7.85 -11.88
N ASP A 127 -25.64 -8.78 -12.41
CA ASP A 127 -26.06 -10.00 -11.73
C ASP A 127 -25.04 -11.14 -11.83
N ASP A 128 -24.01 -10.99 -12.67
CA ASP A 128 -22.93 -11.98 -12.81
C ASP A 128 -22.25 -12.23 -11.46
N VAL A 129 -22.15 -13.50 -11.08
CA VAL A 129 -21.51 -13.92 -9.84
C VAL A 129 -20.00 -14.08 -10.06
N VAL A 130 -19.21 -13.49 -9.17
CA VAL A 130 -17.74 -13.57 -9.14
C VAL A 130 -17.31 -14.11 -7.77
N GLU A 131 -16.26 -14.93 -7.76
CA GLU A 131 -15.64 -15.41 -6.53
C GLU A 131 -14.47 -14.50 -6.14
N ARG A 132 -14.61 -13.81 -5.01
CA ARG A 132 -13.55 -13.00 -4.43
C ARG A 132 -12.73 -13.86 -3.47
N LEU A 133 -11.48 -14.09 -3.81
CA LEU A 133 -10.51 -14.75 -2.95
C LEU A 133 -9.67 -13.70 -2.22
N ARG A 134 -9.49 -13.88 -0.91
CA ARG A 134 -8.57 -13.08 -0.10
C ARG A 134 -7.64 -13.98 0.69
N LEU A 135 -6.37 -13.62 0.68
CA LEU A 135 -5.30 -14.29 1.40
C LEU A 135 -4.59 -13.28 2.29
N ASP A 136 -4.65 -13.46 3.60
CA ASP A 136 -3.83 -12.68 4.52
C ASP A 136 -2.54 -13.46 4.82
N ALA A 137 -1.40 -12.85 4.50
CA ALA A 137 -0.08 -13.41 4.72
C ALA A 137 0.72 -12.52 5.67
N LEU A 138 1.47 -13.20 6.54
CA LEU A 138 2.26 -12.58 7.59
C LEU A 138 3.73 -12.97 7.42
N PHE A 139 4.57 -11.96 7.23
CA PHE A 139 6.01 -12.11 7.05
C PHE A 139 6.74 -11.53 8.24
N TYR A 140 7.59 -12.34 8.85
CA TYR A 140 8.58 -11.90 9.82
C TYR A 140 9.95 -11.88 9.16
N THR A 141 10.57 -10.71 9.17
CA THR A 141 11.91 -10.52 8.60
C THR A 141 12.82 -9.80 9.57
N VAL A 142 14.11 -10.11 9.50
CA VAL A 142 15.16 -9.32 10.11
C VAL A 142 15.94 -8.69 8.97
N GLN A 143 16.05 -7.37 8.97
CA GLN A 143 16.70 -6.63 7.90
C GLN A 143 17.76 -5.68 8.46
N THR A 144 18.92 -5.64 7.81
CA THR A 144 19.98 -4.66 8.08
C THR A 144 20.02 -3.66 6.92
N VAL A 145 19.85 -2.38 7.24
CA VAL A 145 19.87 -1.28 6.28
C VAL A 145 21.01 -0.34 6.65
N GLU A 146 21.92 -0.11 5.72
CA GLU A 146 22.91 0.95 5.81
C GLU A 146 22.31 2.25 5.28
N THR A 147 22.50 3.33 6.04
CA THR A 147 22.05 4.67 5.67
C THR A 147 23.17 5.67 5.86
N VAL A 148 23.31 6.61 4.93
CA VAL A 148 24.21 7.76 5.07
C VAL A 148 23.37 8.98 5.40
N SER A 149 23.69 9.69 6.49
CA SER A 149 22.98 10.92 6.86
C SER A 149 23.23 12.02 5.83
N SER A 150 22.16 12.67 5.38
CA SER A 150 22.29 13.85 4.51
C SER A 150 22.87 15.08 5.21
N LYS A 151 22.92 15.11 6.55
CA LYS A 151 23.41 16.26 7.33
C LYS A 151 24.86 16.10 7.79
N THR A 152 25.21 14.90 8.25
CA THR A 152 26.51 14.64 8.89
C THR A 152 27.44 13.79 8.04
N ALA A 153 26.97 13.30 6.88
CA ALA A 153 27.66 12.29 6.07
C ALA A 153 28.01 10.99 6.82
N GLN A 154 27.47 10.82 8.03
CA GLN A 154 27.75 9.67 8.86
C GLN A 154 27.03 8.44 8.32
N LYS A 155 27.76 7.33 8.22
CA LYS A 155 27.23 6.03 7.81
C LYS A 155 26.83 5.22 9.03
N VAL A 156 25.61 4.69 9.00
CA VAL A 156 25.02 3.92 10.09
C VAL A 156 24.36 2.66 9.53
N ALA A 157 24.62 1.51 10.14
CA ALA A 157 23.90 0.27 9.93
C ALA A 157 22.79 0.12 10.98
N VAL A 158 21.56 -0.07 10.52
CA VAL A 158 20.36 -0.23 11.34
C VAL A 158 19.80 -1.62 11.13
N LYS A 159 19.80 -2.44 12.19
CA LYS A 159 19.19 -3.77 12.19
C LYS A 159 17.80 -3.68 12.80
N THR A 160 16.80 -4.14 12.07
CA THR A 160 15.39 -4.09 12.47
C THR A 160 14.72 -5.45 12.27
N GLU A 161 13.94 -5.86 13.27
CA GLU A 161 12.95 -6.92 13.11
C GLU A 161 11.68 -6.29 12.57
N VAL A 162 11.06 -6.92 11.59
CA VAL A 162 9.94 -6.38 10.84
C VAL A 162 8.85 -7.43 10.74
N LYS A 163 7.64 -7.04 11.14
CA LYS A 163 6.40 -7.75 10.88
C LYS A 163 5.71 -7.05 9.70
N THR A 164 5.49 -7.76 8.60
CA THR A 164 4.74 -7.26 7.43
C THR A 164 3.50 -8.12 7.23
N THR A 165 2.33 -7.49 7.21
CA THR A 165 1.06 -8.15 6.86
C THR A 165 0.65 -7.70 5.47
N LEU A 166 0.39 -8.64 4.57
CA LEU A 166 -0.12 -8.40 3.23
C LEU A 166 -1.47 -9.09 3.07
N CYS A 167 -2.46 -8.38 2.56
CA CYS A 167 -3.71 -8.98 2.09
C CYS A 167 -3.66 -9.00 0.57
N PHE A 168 -3.69 -10.20 0.01
CA PHE A 168 -3.85 -10.42 -1.42
C PHE A 168 -5.33 -10.63 -1.72
N GLU A 169 -5.77 -10.12 -2.86
CA GLU A 169 -7.12 -10.31 -3.37
C GLU A 169 -7.03 -10.74 -4.83
N SER A 170 -7.89 -11.68 -5.22
CA SER A 170 -8.12 -12.04 -6.62
C SER A 170 -9.62 -12.16 -6.87
N LEU A 171 -10.04 -11.74 -8.06
CA LEU A 171 -11.42 -11.83 -8.51
C LEU A 171 -11.51 -12.90 -9.58
N VAL A 172 -11.97 -14.08 -9.16
CA VAL A 172 -12.02 -15.28 -10.00
C VAL A 172 -13.36 -15.31 -10.74
N THR A 173 -13.30 -15.10 -12.05
CA THR A 173 -14.41 -15.32 -12.99
C THR A 173 -14.36 -16.72 -13.60
N GLU A 174 -13.15 -17.21 -13.90
CA GLU A 174 -12.86 -18.58 -14.32
C GLU A 174 -11.72 -19.18 -13.47
N PRO A 175 -11.63 -20.51 -13.30
CA PRO A 175 -10.63 -21.14 -12.44
C PRO A 175 -9.17 -20.76 -12.71
N ASP A 176 -8.85 -20.37 -13.94
CA ASP A 176 -7.50 -20.01 -14.38
C ASP A 176 -7.24 -18.48 -14.33
N ASP A 177 -8.26 -17.66 -14.04
CA ASP A 177 -8.20 -16.18 -14.02
C ASP A 177 -7.66 -15.61 -12.69
N VAL A 178 -6.62 -16.22 -12.12
CA VAL A 178 -6.12 -15.82 -10.81
C VAL A 178 -5.19 -14.61 -10.92
N ASP A 179 -5.72 -13.43 -10.59
CA ASP A 179 -5.08 -12.11 -10.71
C ASP A 179 -4.67 -11.49 -9.35
N TRP A 180 -3.86 -12.18 -8.55
CA TRP A 180 -3.52 -11.70 -7.20
C TRP A 180 -2.92 -10.29 -7.17
N ARG A 181 -3.57 -9.40 -6.42
CA ARG A 181 -3.06 -8.05 -6.11
C ARG A 181 -3.02 -7.81 -4.61
N VAL A 182 -2.04 -7.03 -4.16
CA VAL A 182 -1.97 -6.57 -2.77
C VAL A 182 -2.96 -5.43 -2.56
N VAL A 183 -4.05 -5.69 -1.83
CA VAL A 183 -5.09 -4.70 -1.51
C VAL A 183 -4.87 -3.99 -0.18
N ARG A 184 -4.04 -4.56 0.69
CA ARG A 184 -3.70 -3.98 1.99
C ARG A 184 -2.30 -4.40 2.40
N MET A 185 -1.56 -3.46 2.97
CA MET A 185 -0.21 -3.66 3.47
C MET A 185 -0.03 -2.92 4.80
N ASP A 186 0.35 -3.67 5.82
CA ASP A 186 0.90 -3.09 7.04
C ASP A 186 2.32 -3.57 7.34
N LYS A 187 3.09 -2.72 7.98
CA LYS A 187 4.47 -2.99 8.35
C LYS A 187 4.80 -2.34 9.68
N LEU A 188 5.20 -3.15 10.64
CA LEU A 188 5.67 -2.75 11.95
C LEU A 188 7.12 -3.17 12.12
N GLY A 189 7.97 -2.24 12.57
CA GLY A 189 9.39 -2.47 12.76
C GLY A 189 9.80 -2.25 14.21
N ARG A 190 10.64 -3.14 14.74
CA ARG A 190 11.32 -3.02 16.02
C ARG A 190 12.82 -2.86 15.76
N LEU A 191 13.41 -1.80 16.29
CA LEU A 191 14.86 -1.60 16.24
C LEU A 191 15.55 -2.66 17.13
N LEU A 192 16.51 -3.38 16.55
CA LEU A 192 17.36 -4.33 17.28
C LEU A 192 18.71 -3.70 17.63
N SER A 193 19.35 -3.03 16.67
CA SER A 193 20.62 -2.35 16.90
C SER A 193 20.86 -1.23 15.89
N ARG A 194 21.66 -0.25 16.30
CA ARG A 194 22.17 0.82 15.46
C ARG A 194 23.68 0.94 15.69
N LYS A 195 24.48 0.85 14.63
CA LYS A 195 25.95 0.92 14.71
C LYS A 195 26.47 1.92 13.68
N GLU A 196 27.47 2.70 14.06
CA GLU A 196 28.23 3.48 13.10
C GLU A 196 29.11 2.55 12.26
N VAL A 197 29.22 2.84 10.98
CA VAL A 197 30.04 2.09 10.04
C VAL A 197 31.19 3.01 9.64
N ASN A 198 32.42 2.57 9.92
CA ASN A 198 33.64 3.27 9.53
C ASN A 198 33.90 3.15 8.02
#